data_AF-A0A316L3V7-F1
#
_entry.id   AF-A0A316L3V7-F1
#
_cell.length_a   1.000
_cell.length_b   1.000
_cell.length_c   1.000
_cell.angle_alpha   90.00
_cell.angle_beta   90.00
_cell.angle_gamma   90.00
#
_symmetry.space_group_name_H-M   'P 1'
#
loop_
_entity.id
_entity.type
_entity.pdbx_description
1 polymer ?
#
loop_
_entity_poly.entity_id
_entity_poly.type
_entity_poly.pdbx_seq_one_letter_code
_entity_poly.pdbx_strand_id
1 'polypeptide(L)'
;MAGRAETIFLTPRVRPNGAEEIKVETGWADYVFKENYDLPTLEEVEKHIQEKGHLINIPSAEEVEENGIQLGKMNKLLLEKIEELTLYTLQQQEEMNTYKKGITLLTEKLEALEQQINNLKN
;
A
#
# COMPACT_ATOMS: atom_id res chain seq x y z
N MET A 1 17.49 48.70 44.76
CA MET A 1 16.22 48.08 44.32
C MET A 1 16.56 46.73 43.73
N ALA A 2 16.37 45.65 44.49
CA ALA A 2 16.78 44.30 44.13
C ALA A 2 15.69 43.64 43.27
N GLY A 3 16.07 43.16 42.08
CA GLY A 3 15.21 42.38 41.20
C GLY A 3 14.87 41.04 41.86
N ARG A 4 13.58 40.70 41.92
CA ARG A 4 13.11 39.37 42.30
C ARG A 4 13.48 38.41 41.17
N ALA A 5 14.33 37.43 41.48
CA ALA A 5 14.49 36.25 40.64
C ALA A 5 13.21 35.39 40.76
N GLU A 6 12.48 35.22 39.66
CA GLU A 6 11.39 34.26 39.60
C GLU A 6 11.98 32.85 39.61
N THR A 7 11.64 32.08 40.64
CA THR A 7 11.95 30.65 40.72
C THR A 7 11.10 29.91 39.70
N ILE A 8 11.69 29.49 38.59
CA ILE A 8 11.06 28.56 37.64
C ILE A 8 11.06 27.17 38.29
N PHE A 9 9.92 26.76 38.83
CA PHE A 9 9.67 25.38 39.20
C PHE A 9 9.45 24.57 37.92
N LEU A 10 10.49 23.90 37.43
CA LEU A 10 10.32 22.80 36.48
C LEU A 10 9.66 21.64 37.23
N THR A 11 8.34 21.53 37.11
CA THR A 11 7.66 20.30 37.54
C THR A 11 8.07 19.16 36.61
N PRO A 12 8.37 17.95 37.12
CA PRO A 12 8.58 16.80 36.27
C PRO A 12 7.24 16.43 35.62
N ARG A 13 7.11 16.71 34.32
CA ARG A 13 5.95 16.29 33.51
C ARG A 13 6.06 14.78 33.28
N VAL A 14 5.43 13.99 34.14
CA VAL A 14 5.18 12.57 33.88
C VAL A 14 4.33 12.50 32.59
N ARG A 15 4.87 11.96 31.50
CA ARG A 15 4.07 11.48 30.36
C ARG A 15 3.62 10.07 30.74
N PRO A 16 2.34 9.81 31.12
CA PRO A 16 2.04 8.55 31.79
C PRO A 16 2.11 7.33 30.87
N ASN A 17 2.00 7.47 29.55
CA ASN A 17 1.95 6.34 28.63
C ASN A 17 2.78 6.64 27.38
N GLY A 18 3.95 6.01 27.29
CA GLY A 18 4.77 5.98 26.08
C GLY A 18 5.56 4.68 26.06
N ALA A 19 5.53 3.97 24.94
CA ALA A 19 6.42 2.85 24.70
C ALA A 19 7.55 3.35 23.79
N GLU A 20 8.80 3.10 24.16
CA GLU A 20 9.97 3.43 23.33
C GLU A 20 10.20 2.35 22.26
N GLU A 21 9.89 1.09 22.59
CA GLU A 21 10.01 -0.06 21.69
C GLU A 21 8.91 -1.08 22.03
N ILE A 22 8.28 -1.67 21.00
CA ILE A 22 7.30 -2.74 21.17
C ILE A 22 7.75 -3.93 20.33
N LYS A 23 8.26 -4.96 21.02
CA LYS A 23 8.55 -6.25 20.40
C LYS A 23 7.28 -7.08 20.36
N VAL A 24 6.77 -7.34 19.16
CA VAL A 24 5.57 -8.14 18.94
C VAL A 24 5.99 -9.49 18.38
N GLU A 25 5.82 -10.56 19.16
CA GLU A 25 5.98 -11.94 18.68
C GLU A 25 4.71 -12.35 17.93
N THR A 26 4.67 -12.07 16.64
CA THR A 26 3.59 -12.53 15.74
C THR A 26 4.16 -13.52 14.74
N GLY A 27 3.39 -14.57 14.43
CA GLY A 27 3.65 -15.39 13.26
C GLY A 27 3.51 -14.51 12.01
N TRP A 28 4.62 -14.28 11.32
CA TRP A 28 4.72 -13.39 10.16
C TRP A 28 3.72 -13.81 9.07
N ALA A 29 3.20 -12.82 8.34
CA ALA A 29 2.20 -13.02 7.30
C ALA A 29 2.78 -13.50 5.96
N ASP A 30 3.83 -14.33 5.96
CA ASP A 30 4.55 -14.79 4.75
C ASP A 30 3.78 -15.90 3.98
N TYR A 31 2.46 -15.75 3.88
CA TYR A 31 1.60 -16.67 3.15
C TYR A 31 1.01 -16.07 1.89
N VAL A 32 1.04 -14.75 1.72
CA VAL A 32 0.52 -14.08 0.52
C VAL A 32 1.32 -14.48 -0.72
N PHE A 33 2.61 -14.80 -0.56
CA PHE A 33 3.48 -15.26 -1.64
C PHE A 33 3.42 -16.77 -1.92
N LYS A 34 2.56 -17.52 -1.22
CA LYS A 34 2.42 -18.96 -1.47
C LYS A 34 1.57 -19.21 -2.71
N GLU A 35 1.89 -20.26 -3.45
CA GLU A 35 1.21 -20.60 -4.73
C GLU A 35 -0.31 -20.77 -4.61
N ASN A 36 -0.82 -21.12 -3.42
CA ASN A 36 -2.24 -21.33 -3.16
C ASN A 36 -2.90 -20.14 -2.46
N TYR A 37 -2.28 -18.96 -2.45
CA TYR A 37 -2.92 -17.75 -1.93
C TYR A 37 -3.99 -17.27 -2.90
N ASP A 38 -5.23 -17.19 -2.42
CA ASP A 38 -6.34 -16.65 -3.18
C ASP A 38 -6.31 -15.12 -3.12
N LEU A 39 -5.53 -14.52 -4.02
CA LEU A 39 -5.44 -13.07 -4.15
C LEU A 39 -6.76 -12.55 -4.74
N PRO A 40 -7.52 -11.72 -4.01
CA PRO A 40 -8.76 -11.15 -4.54
C PRO A 40 -8.49 -10.39 -5.84
N THR A 41 -9.46 -10.31 -6.72
CA THR A 41 -9.35 -9.40 -7.88
C THR A 41 -9.54 -7.95 -7.43
N LEU A 42 -8.96 -6.98 -8.16
CA LEU A 42 -9.18 -5.56 -7.88
C LEU A 42 -10.66 -5.17 -7.98
N GLU A 43 -11.45 -5.86 -8.81
CA GLU A 43 -12.91 -5.67 -8.89
C GLU A 43 -13.63 -6.13 -7.61
N GLU A 44 -13.24 -7.28 -7.05
CA GLU A 44 -13.78 -7.76 -5.78
C GLU A 44 -13.39 -6.85 -4.62
N VAL A 45 -12.14 -6.35 -4.62
CA VAL A 45 -11.67 -5.36 -3.64
C VAL A 45 -12.48 -4.07 -3.75
N GLU A 46 -12.66 -3.53 -4.95
CA GLU A 46 -13.46 -2.33 -5.19
C GLU A 46 -14.91 -2.52 -4.70
N LYS A 47 -15.55 -3.62 -5.10
CA LYS A 47 -16.91 -3.94 -4.68
C LYS A 47 -17.02 -4.01 -3.15
N HIS A 48 -16.07 -4.67 -2.49
CA HIS A 48 -16.06 -4.74 -1.03
C HIS A 48 -15.92 -3.36 -0.39
N ILE A 49 -15.03 -2.50 -0.89
CA ILE A 49 -14.88 -1.12 -0.40
C ILE A 49 -16.18 -0.34 -0.57
N GLN A 50 -16.86 -0.48 -1.71
CA GLN A 50 -18.13 0.20 -1.96
C GLN A 50 -19.25 -0.29 -1.03
N GLU A 51 -19.29 -1.59 -0.73
CA GLU A 51 -20.32 -2.20 0.12
C GLU A 51 -20.05 -2.03 1.62
N LYS A 52 -18.79 -2.03 2.05
CA LYS A 52 -18.38 -2.10 3.47
C LYS A 52 -17.64 -0.87 3.97
N GLY A 53 -17.07 -0.05 3.09
CA GLY A 53 -16.34 1.17 3.45
C GLY A 53 -14.92 0.95 3.99
N HIS A 54 -14.41 -0.28 3.95
CA HIS A 54 -13.06 -0.63 4.36
C HIS A 54 -12.50 -1.79 3.50
N LEU A 55 -11.23 -2.12 3.65
CA LEU A 55 -10.58 -3.21 2.92
C LEU A 55 -11.02 -4.58 3.46
N ILE A 56 -10.97 -5.60 2.58
CA ILE A 56 -11.17 -7.00 2.94
C ILE A 56 -10.23 -7.37 4.10
N ASN A 57 -10.72 -8.10 5.10
CA ASN A 57 -10.02 -8.52 6.32
C ASN A 57 -9.59 -7.41 7.29
N ILE A 58 -9.69 -6.14 6.92
CA ILE A 58 -9.43 -5.00 7.81
C ILE A 58 -10.73 -4.66 8.53
N PRO A 59 -10.73 -4.57 9.88
CA PRO A 59 -11.93 -4.17 10.60
C PRO A 59 -12.33 -2.73 10.25
N SER A 60 -13.63 -2.46 10.31
CA SER A 60 -14.15 -1.11 10.16
C SER A 60 -13.66 -0.19 11.29
N ALA A 61 -13.72 1.12 11.05
CA ALA A 61 -13.39 2.10 12.08
C ALA A 61 -14.30 1.95 13.32
N GLU A 62 -15.59 1.67 13.12
CA GLU A 62 -16.57 1.46 14.19
C GLU A 62 -16.20 0.24 15.05
N GLU A 63 -15.85 -0.89 14.43
CA GLU A 63 -15.44 -2.10 15.15
C GLU A 63 -14.16 -1.89 15.97
N VAL A 64 -13.20 -1.12 15.43
CA VAL A 64 -11.95 -0.77 16.13
C VAL A 64 -12.21 0.19 17.29
N GLU A 65 -13.14 1.14 17.15
CA GLU A 65 -13.50 2.07 18.22
C GLU A 65 -14.21 1.36 19.37
N GLU A 66 -15.14 0.44 19.06
CA GLU A 66 -15.89 -0.30 20.07
C GLU A 66 -15.05 -1.35 20.81
N ASN A 67 -14.27 -2.15 20.07
CA ASN A 67 -13.62 -3.34 20.62
C ASN A 67 -12.11 -3.16 20.84
N GLY A 68 -11.53 -2.08 20.31
CA GLY A 68 -10.09 -1.94 20.18
C GLY A 68 -9.50 -2.96 19.19
N ILE A 69 -8.20 -2.86 18.94
CA ILE A 69 -7.46 -3.86 18.19
C ILE A 69 -6.07 -4.04 18.77
N GLN A 70 -5.63 -5.30 18.85
CA GLN A 70 -4.26 -5.60 19.25
C GLN A 70 -3.30 -5.10 18.18
N LEU A 71 -2.31 -4.29 18.58
CA LEU A 71 -1.33 -3.69 17.67
C LEU A 71 -0.64 -4.73 16.78
N GLY A 72 -0.26 -5.89 17.35
CA GLY A 72 0.34 -6.98 16.58
C GLY A 72 -0.58 -7.57 15.52
N LYS A 73 -1.89 -7.67 15.81
CA LYS A 73 -2.90 -8.12 14.84
C LYS A 73 -3.04 -7.11 13.71
N MET A 74 -3.13 -5.82 14.03
CA MET A 74 -3.22 -4.78 13.00
C MET A 74 -1.98 -4.76 12.12
N ASN A 75 -0.78 -4.81 12.70
CA ASN A 75 0.47 -4.84 11.93
C ASN A 75 0.56 -6.06 11.01
N LYS A 76 0.08 -7.23 11.46
CA LYS A 76 0.00 -8.42 10.61
C LYS A 76 -0.94 -8.22 9.42
N LEU A 77 -2.12 -7.65 9.66
CA LEU A 77 -3.09 -7.36 8.59
C LEU A 77 -2.56 -6.31 7.61
N LEU A 78 -1.88 -5.26 8.11
CA LEU A 78 -1.26 -4.26 7.25
C LEU A 78 -0.15 -4.85 6.39
N LEU A 79 0.66 -5.77 6.94
CA LEU A 79 1.68 -6.47 6.17
C LEU A 79 1.06 -7.31 5.06
N GLU A 80 0.00 -8.08 5.36
CA GLU A 80 -0.77 -8.81 4.34
C GLU A 80 -1.20 -7.87 3.20
N LYS A 81 -1.73 -6.69 3.51
CA LYS A 81 -2.15 -5.73 2.49
C LYS A 81 -1.00 -5.11 1.70
N ILE A 82 0.15 -4.91 2.32
CA ILE A 82 1.37 -4.46 1.61
C ILE A 82 1.83 -5.55 0.63
N GLU A 83 1.80 -6.81 1.02
CA GLU A 83 2.17 -7.94 0.16
C GLU A 83 1.19 -8.09 -1.01
N GLU A 84 -0.13 -8.01 -0.77
CA GLU A 84 -1.16 -8.00 -1.82
C GLU A 84 -0.96 -6.83 -2.80
N LEU A 85 -0.73 -5.61 -2.29
CA LEU A 85 -0.44 -4.43 -3.11
C LEU A 85 0.83 -4.61 -3.96
N THR A 86 1.84 -5.29 -3.43
CA THR A 86 3.05 -5.61 -4.16
C THR A 86 2.75 -6.55 -5.32
N LEU A 87 1.94 -7.59 -5.12
CA LEU A 87 1.51 -8.50 -6.19
C LEU A 87 0.73 -7.77 -7.29
N TYR A 88 -0.24 -6.92 -6.93
CA TYR A 88 -0.97 -6.12 -7.93
C TYR A 88 -0.03 -5.19 -8.70
N THR A 89 0.94 -4.58 -8.03
CA THR A 89 1.89 -3.67 -8.68
C THR A 89 2.78 -4.41 -9.67
N LEU A 90 3.23 -5.62 -9.33
CA LEU A 90 4.00 -6.48 -10.23
C LEU A 90 3.17 -6.87 -11.47
N GLN A 91 1.93 -7.29 -11.27
CA GLN A 91 1.01 -7.61 -12.37
C GLN A 91 0.81 -6.39 -13.30
N GLN A 92 0.51 -5.22 -12.73
CA GLN A 92 0.35 -3.98 -13.49
C GLN A 92 1.62 -3.60 -14.26
N GLN A 93 2.80 -3.82 -13.67
CA GLN A 93 4.08 -3.55 -14.31
C GLN A 93 4.33 -4.48 -15.51
N GLU A 94 3.91 -5.75 -15.43
CA GLU A 94 3.97 -6.70 -16.54
C GLU A 94 3.03 -6.32 -17.68
N GLU A 95 1.79 -5.96 -17.38
CA GLU A 95 0.82 -5.46 -18.35
C GLU A 95 1.33 -4.19 -19.03
N MET A 96 1.84 -3.23 -18.26
CA MET A 96 2.43 -2.00 -18.79
C MET A 96 3.62 -2.27 -19.72
N ASN A 97 4.47 -3.24 -19.38
CA ASN A 97 5.57 -3.64 -20.24
C ASN A 97 5.08 -4.26 -21.56
N THR A 98 3.99 -5.02 -21.52
CA THR A 98 3.36 -5.59 -22.70
C THR A 98 2.78 -4.50 -23.60
N TYR A 99 2.06 -3.53 -23.04
CA TYR A 99 1.55 -2.39 -23.80
C TYR A 99 2.66 -1.56 -24.42
N LYS A 100 3.75 -1.27 -23.68
CA LYS A 100 4.91 -0.54 -24.21
C LYS A 100 5.53 -1.25 -25.41
N LYS A 101 5.73 -2.58 -25.33
CA LYS A 101 6.24 -3.36 -26.47
C LYS A 101 5.32 -3.28 -27.69
N GLY A 102 4.00 -3.38 -27.47
CA GLY A 102 3.02 -3.26 -28.53
C GLY A 102 3.07 -1.89 -29.21
N ILE A 103 3.17 -0.82 -28.42
CA ILE A 103 3.31 0.56 -28.93
C ILE A 103 4.59 0.71 -29.76
N THR A 104 5.74 0.24 -29.26
CA THR A 104 7.01 0.29 -30.01
C THR A 104 6.89 -0.41 -31.37
N LEU A 105 6.34 -1.63 -31.39
CA LEU A 105 6.17 -2.38 -32.63
C LEU A 105 5.23 -1.68 -33.63
N LEU A 106 4.17 -1.04 -33.14
CA LEU A 106 3.25 -0.29 -34.00
C LEU A 106 3.93 0.95 -34.58
N THR A 107 4.72 1.68 -33.78
CA THR A 107 5.48 2.84 -34.25
C THR A 107 6.48 2.45 -35.34
N GLU A 108 7.25 1.37 -35.15
CA GLU A 108 8.20 0.87 -36.16
C GLU A 108 7.49 0.49 -37.48
N LYS A 109 6.31 -0.12 -37.39
CA LYS A 109 5.51 -0.45 -38.58
C LYS A 109 5.00 0.79 -39.30
N LEU A 110 4.60 1.82 -38.56
CA LEU A 110 4.16 3.10 -39.15
C LEU A 110 5.31 3.78 -39.89
N GLU A 111 6.49 3.87 -39.27
CA GLU A 111 7.69 4.45 -39.91
C GLU A 111 8.08 3.69 -41.20
N ALA A 112 8.04 2.36 -41.17
CA ALA A 112 8.33 1.55 -42.35
C ALA A 112 7.33 1.80 -43.49
N LEU A 113 6.04 1.93 -43.18
CA LEU A 113 5.01 2.25 -44.17
C LEU A 113 5.16 3.67 -44.73
N GLU A 114 5.50 4.65 -43.90
CA GLU A 114 5.76 6.02 -44.35
C GLU A 114 6.94 6.08 -45.32
N GLN A 115 8.02 5.34 -45.04
CA GLN A 115 9.16 5.24 -45.96
C GLN A 115 8.76 4.59 -47.29
N GLN A 116 7.97 3.52 -47.27
CA GLN A 116 7.47 2.88 -48.49
C GLN A 116 6.62 3.85 -49.33
N ILE A 117 5.73 4.62 -48.70
CA ILE A 117 4.90 5.62 -49.38
C ILE A 117 5.76 6.71 -50.03
N ASN A 118 6.80 7.19 -49.33
CA ASN A 118 7.69 8.21 -49.87
C ASN A 118 8.51 7.69 -51.06
N ASN A 119 8.96 6.43 -51.01
CA ASN A 119 9.68 5.80 -52.12
C ASN A 119 8.81 5.59 -53.36
N LEU A 120 7.49 5.42 -53.20
CA LEU A 120 6.55 5.28 -54.32
C LEU A 120 6.15 6.62 -54.96
N LYS A 121 6.38 7.74 -54.27
CA LYS A 121 6.05 9.10 -54.75
C LYS A 121 7.18 9.77 -55.52
N ASN A 122 8.41 9.26 -55.38
CA ASN A 122 9.60 9.71 -56.12
C ASN A 122 9.81 8.86 -57.38
#